data_AF-A0A924IEF8-F1
#
_entry.id   AF-A0A924IEF8-F1
#
_cell.length_a   1.000
_cell.length_b   1.000
_cell.length_c   1.000
_cell.angle_alpha   90.00
_cell.angle_beta   90.00
_cell.angle_gamma   90.00
#
_symmetry.space_group_name_H-M   'P 1'
#
loop_
_entity.id
_entity.type
_entity.pdbx_description
1 polymer ?
#
loop_
_entity_poly.entity_id
_entity_poly.type
_entity_poly.pdbx_seq_one_letter_code
_entity_poly.pdbx_strand_id
1 'polypeptide(L)'
;MITVRRYRKTDAELWNDFLETSRTNSFLFSRSFMEYHGDRFEDHSLMVFDDGHLVGLFPANINDKKLVSHGGLTYGGFVTAKDVAVKKSLRYLVELVSFSNKAGIEKILFKQSPSFYSSVSQDEIDYAMFLAEAKMYRVDISFAVNQQMNPRIKYQERRSRAIKKAKKNGVVILEVQDFSPFWNEILIPNLQRRFGVDPVHSLTEITYLAANNSGKIRQFEARQNNVLLAGTTIFETP
;
A
#
# COMPACT_ATOMS: atom_id res chain seq x y z
N MET A 1 20.58 8.42 -20.49
CA MET A 1 19.69 7.63 -21.39
C MET A 1 18.69 6.94 -20.50
N ILE A 2 17.39 7.16 -20.78
CA ILE A 2 16.32 6.56 -19.97
C ILE A 2 15.91 5.24 -20.62
N THR A 3 15.81 4.18 -19.82
CA THR A 3 15.33 2.87 -20.28
C THR A 3 14.28 2.32 -19.32
N VAL A 4 13.36 1.53 -19.86
CA VAL A 4 12.32 0.85 -19.07
C VAL A 4 12.38 -0.63 -19.40
N ARG A 5 12.27 -1.46 -18.37
CA ARG A 5 12.18 -2.92 -18.54
C ARG A 5 11.25 -3.52 -17.49
N ARG A 6 10.77 -4.73 -17.77
CA ARG A 6 10.05 -5.52 -16.77
C ARG A 6 10.96 -5.87 -15.60
N TYR A 7 10.36 -5.87 -14.42
CA TYR A 7 10.91 -6.51 -13.23
C TYR A 7 11.16 -8.01 -13.51
N ARG A 8 12.24 -8.54 -12.94
CA ARG A 8 12.55 -9.96 -12.90
C ARG A 8 12.77 -10.34 -11.44
N LYS A 9 12.52 -11.59 -11.08
CA LYS A 9 12.73 -12.08 -9.70
C LYS A 9 14.13 -11.78 -9.15
N THR A 10 15.15 -11.79 -10.01
CA THR A 10 16.54 -11.43 -9.66
C THR A 10 16.73 -9.97 -9.28
N ASP A 11 15.78 -9.09 -9.58
CA ASP A 11 15.82 -7.67 -9.23
C ASP A 11 15.15 -7.38 -7.87
N ALA A 12 14.74 -8.41 -7.10
CA ALA A 12 13.98 -8.23 -5.86
C ALA A 12 14.68 -7.35 -4.82
N GLU A 13 15.97 -7.58 -4.59
CA GLU A 13 16.78 -6.79 -3.66
C GLU A 13 16.88 -5.34 -4.15
N LEU A 14 17.32 -5.14 -5.39
CA LEU A 14 17.41 -3.81 -6.01
C LEU A 14 16.08 -3.03 -5.97
N TRP A 15 14.95 -3.72 -6.19
CA TRP A 15 13.61 -3.14 -6.09
C TRP A 15 13.30 -2.67 -4.67
N ASN A 16 13.53 -3.53 -3.68
CA ASN A 16 13.22 -3.23 -2.28
C ASN A 16 14.14 -2.13 -1.73
N ASP A 17 15.43 -2.17 -2.04
CA ASP A 17 16.40 -1.14 -1.64
C ASP A 17 16.02 0.24 -2.18
N PHE A 18 15.51 0.30 -3.42
CA PHE A 18 15.04 1.56 -3.98
C PHE A 18 13.83 2.13 -3.23
N LEU A 19 12.91 1.30 -2.73
CA LEU A 19 11.73 1.78 -1.99
C LEU A 19 12.12 2.61 -0.76
N GLU A 20 13.20 2.25 -0.07
CA GLU A 20 13.68 2.96 1.13
C GLU A 20 14.11 4.40 0.83
N THR A 21 14.61 4.63 -0.38
CA THR A 21 15.06 5.96 -0.86
C THR A 21 13.99 6.70 -1.66
N SER A 22 12.83 6.08 -1.87
CA SER A 22 11.76 6.62 -2.69
C SER A 22 10.89 7.64 -1.96
N ARG A 23 10.11 8.41 -2.73
CA ARG A 23 9.10 9.36 -2.22
C ARG A 23 8.01 8.68 -1.42
N THR A 24 7.65 7.46 -1.82
CA THR A 24 6.59 6.65 -1.19
C THR A 24 7.19 5.35 -0.69
N ASN A 25 7.76 5.38 0.51
CA ASN A 25 8.30 4.20 1.16
C ASN A 25 7.16 3.36 1.76
N SER A 26 6.39 2.70 0.89
CA SER A 26 5.33 1.78 1.30
C SER A 26 5.81 0.34 1.20
N PHE A 27 5.82 -0.40 2.31
CA PHE A 27 6.15 -1.84 2.27
C PHE A 27 5.14 -2.64 1.44
N LEU A 28 3.95 -2.09 1.16
CA LEU A 28 2.98 -2.70 0.24
C LEU A 28 3.53 -2.84 -1.19
N PHE A 29 4.57 -2.08 -1.54
CA PHE A 29 5.26 -2.18 -2.82
C PHE A 29 6.47 -3.13 -2.79
N SER A 30 6.80 -3.72 -1.63
CA SER A 30 7.91 -4.66 -1.55
C SER A 30 7.56 -5.95 -2.28
N ARG A 31 8.58 -6.67 -2.73
CA ARG A 31 8.39 -7.99 -3.34
C ARG A 31 7.88 -9.02 -2.35
N SER A 32 8.30 -8.92 -1.08
CA SER A 32 7.78 -9.76 0.01
C SER A 32 6.28 -9.54 0.29
N PHE A 33 5.73 -8.37 -0.06
CA PHE A 33 4.31 -8.10 0.06
C PHE A 33 3.53 -8.37 -1.22
N MET A 34 4.04 -8.06 -2.41
CA MET A 34 3.27 -8.24 -3.65
C MET A 34 3.21 -9.69 -4.12
N GLU A 35 4.21 -10.52 -3.81
CA GLU A 35 4.31 -11.86 -4.41
C GLU A 35 3.25 -12.85 -3.91
N TYR A 36 2.62 -12.65 -2.75
CA TYR A 36 1.53 -13.55 -2.27
C TYR A 36 0.30 -13.54 -3.20
N HIS A 37 0.21 -12.54 -4.08
CA HIS A 37 -0.83 -12.38 -5.07
C HIS A 37 -0.54 -13.06 -6.42
N GLY A 38 0.59 -13.75 -6.57
CA GLY A 38 1.05 -14.25 -7.88
C GLY A 38 0.09 -15.23 -8.57
N ASP A 39 -0.86 -15.81 -7.84
CA ASP A 39 -1.94 -16.66 -8.35
C ASP A 39 -3.11 -15.85 -8.95
N ARG A 40 -3.32 -14.61 -8.49
CA ARG A 40 -4.44 -13.73 -8.87
C ARG A 40 -4.07 -12.66 -9.88
N PHE A 41 -2.81 -12.23 -9.90
CA PHE A 41 -2.35 -11.13 -10.74
C PHE A 41 -1.06 -11.51 -11.48
N GLU A 42 -1.09 -11.43 -12.81
CA GLU A 42 0.11 -11.59 -13.63
C GLU A 42 1.00 -10.35 -13.48
N ASP A 43 2.12 -10.47 -12.74
CA ASP A 43 3.04 -9.34 -12.53
C ASP A 43 3.56 -8.80 -13.86
N HIS A 44 3.42 -7.49 -14.02
CA HIS A 44 3.92 -6.73 -15.15
C HIS A 44 4.58 -5.46 -14.63
N SER A 45 5.22 -5.56 -13.47
CA SER A 45 5.87 -4.43 -12.83
C SER A 45 7.02 -3.92 -13.69
N LEU A 46 7.17 -2.60 -13.74
CA LEU A 46 8.19 -1.95 -14.55
C LEU A 46 9.25 -1.25 -13.67
N MET A 47 10.48 -1.27 -14.16
CA MET A 47 11.62 -0.58 -13.57
C MET A 47 12.15 0.43 -14.59
N VAL A 48 12.35 1.68 -14.15
CA VAL A 48 12.84 2.78 -14.96
C VAL A 48 14.26 3.13 -14.55
N PHE A 49 15.17 3.17 -15.52
CA PHE A 49 16.57 3.50 -15.31
C PHE A 49 16.95 4.79 -16.04
N ASP A 50 17.80 5.62 -15.45
CA ASP A 50 18.45 6.77 -16.11
C ASP A 50 19.97 6.60 -15.98
N ASP A 51 20.66 6.49 -17.12
CA ASP A 51 22.10 6.24 -17.19
C ASP A 51 22.52 5.01 -16.36
N GLY A 52 21.72 3.95 -16.43
CA GLY A 52 21.96 2.67 -15.74
C GLY A 52 21.52 2.63 -14.28
N HIS A 53 21.15 3.76 -13.68
CA HIS A 53 20.70 3.83 -12.29
C HIS A 53 19.19 3.68 -12.20
N LEU A 54 18.70 2.91 -11.23
CA LEU A 54 17.27 2.77 -10.98
C LEU A 54 16.72 4.10 -10.44
N VAL A 55 15.74 4.67 -11.13
CA VAL A 55 15.17 6.00 -10.82
C VAL A 55 13.66 5.98 -10.59
N GLY A 56 12.99 4.88 -10.93
CA GLY A 56 11.58 4.72 -10.67
C GLY A 56 11.08 3.30 -10.80
N LEU A 57 10.00 3.02 -10.08
CA LEU A 57 9.29 1.76 -10.06
C LEU A 57 7.82 2.00 -10.40
N PHE A 58 7.24 1.08 -11.15
CA PHE A 58 5.80 1.02 -11.37
C PHE A 58 5.32 -0.37 -10.97
N PRO A 59 4.93 -0.56 -9.69
CA PRO A 59 4.35 -1.80 -9.23
C PRO A 59 3.06 -2.06 -10.01
N ALA A 60 3.02 -3.15 -10.78
CA ALA A 60 1.94 -3.36 -11.72
C ALA A 60 1.67 -4.83 -12.03
N ASN A 61 0.42 -5.09 -12.42
CA ASN A 61 0.02 -6.34 -13.05
C ASN A 61 -0.65 -6.05 -14.39
N ILE A 62 -0.63 -7.02 -15.28
CA ILE A 62 -1.37 -6.97 -16.54
C ILE A 62 -2.73 -7.65 -16.38
N ASN A 63 -3.74 -7.12 -17.07
CA ASN A 63 -5.02 -7.77 -17.31
C ASN A 63 -5.44 -7.47 -18.75
N ASP A 64 -5.39 -8.48 -19.61
CA ASP A 64 -5.48 -8.33 -21.07
C ASP A 64 -4.48 -7.30 -21.61
N LYS A 65 -4.96 -6.23 -22.24
CA LYS A 65 -4.15 -5.11 -22.74
C LYS A 65 -4.13 -3.91 -21.78
N LYS A 66 -4.43 -4.13 -20.50
CA LYS A 66 -4.50 -3.08 -19.47
C LYS A 66 -3.42 -3.31 -18.42
N LEU A 67 -2.52 -2.35 -18.29
CA LEU A 67 -1.56 -2.32 -17.21
C LEU A 67 -2.18 -1.64 -16.00
N VAL A 68 -2.29 -2.34 -14.89
CA VAL A 68 -2.86 -1.81 -13.65
C VAL A 68 -1.72 -1.57 -12.67
N SER A 69 -1.68 -0.40 -12.04
CA SER A 69 -0.77 -0.09 -10.92
C SER A 69 -1.13 -0.89 -9.65
N HIS A 70 -0.94 -2.20 -9.79
CA HIS A 70 -1.31 -3.33 -8.98
C HIS A 70 -2.80 -3.43 -8.58
N GLY A 71 -3.46 -4.47 -9.08
CA GLY A 71 -4.88 -4.77 -8.88
C GLY A 71 -5.20 -5.07 -7.42
N GLY A 72 -4.31 -5.79 -6.73
CA GLY A 72 -4.44 -6.16 -5.32
C GLY A 72 -4.10 -5.06 -4.32
N LEU A 73 -3.57 -3.91 -4.76
CA LEU A 73 -3.25 -2.81 -3.86
C LEU A 73 -4.32 -1.71 -3.94
N THR A 74 -4.59 -1.08 -2.79
CA THR A 74 -5.47 0.09 -2.69
C THR A 74 -4.92 1.25 -3.51
N TYR A 75 -3.60 1.39 -3.53
CA TYR A 75 -2.86 2.39 -4.29
C TYR A 75 -1.55 1.80 -4.82
N GLY A 76 -0.94 2.45 -5.79
CA GLY A 76 0.32 2.04 -6.41
C GLY A 76 0.99 3.25 -7.04
N GLY A 77 0.60 3.54 -8.28
CA GLY A 77 1.11 4.66 -9.04
C GLY A 77 2.59 4.49 -9.40
N PHE A 78 3.25 5.61 -9.66
CA PHE A 78 4.65 5.66 -10.06
C PHE A 78 5.51 6.12 -8.88
N VAL A 79 6.44 5.27 -8.47
CA VAL A 79 7.31 5.49 -7.31
C VAL A 79 8.66 5.97 -7.83
N THR A 80 9.10 7.15 -7.38
CA THR A 80 10.37 7.77 -7.81
C THR A 80 11.25 8.12 -6.61
N ALA A 81 12.52 8.43 -6.85
CA ALA A 81 13.42 8.94 -5.81
C ALA A 81 12.98 10.33 -5.30
N LYS A 82 13.36 10.68 -4.06
CA LYS A 82 12.93 11.90 -3.38
C LYS A 82 13.33 13.19 -4.09
N ASP A 83 14.47 13.20 -4.75
CA ASP A 83 15.14 14.36 -5.33
C ASP A 83 14.95 14.52 -6.86
N VAL A 84 14.01 13.78 -7.45
CA VAL A 84 13.76 13.86 -8.91
C VAL A 84 13.18 15.22 -9.30
N ALA A 85 13.87 15.92 -10.20
CA ALA A 85 13.37 17.15 -10.82
C ALA A 85 12.13 16.87 -11.69
N VAL A 86 11.16 17.79 -11.69
CA VAL A 86 9.89 17.67 -12.44
C VAL A 86 10.11 17.25 -13.89
N LYS A 87 11.03 17.93 -14.61
CA LYS A 87 11.37 17.61 -16.01
C LYS A 87 11.82 16.16 -16.20
N LYS A 88 12.59 15.60 -15.25
CA LYS A 88 13.01 14.19 -15.29
C LYS A 88 11.84 13.26 -15.01
N SER A 89 11.04 13.54 -13.99
CA SER A 89 9.85 12.73 -13.65
C SER A 89 8.89 12.59 -14.83
N LEU A 90 8.60 13.69 -15.54
CA LEU A 90 7.78 13.67 -16.75
C LEU A 90 8.39 12.79 -17.85
N ARG A 91 9.71 12.89 -18.08
CA ARG A 91 10.39 12.04 -19.07
C ARG A 91 10.33 10.56 -18.69
N TYR A 92 10.46 10.22 -17.41
CA TYR A 92 10.34 8.84 -16.94
C TYR A 92 8.93 8.27 -17.21
N LEU A 93 7.88 9.05 -16.95
CA LEU A 93 6.50 8.67 -17.27
C LEU A 93 6.30 8.50 -18.79
N VAL A 94 6.84 9.40 -19.61
CA VAL A 94 6.78 9.29 -21.08
C VAL A 94 7.43 7.98 -21.55
N GLU A 95 8.61 7.64 -21.05
CA GLU A 95 9.29 6.40 -21.42
C GLU A 95 8.54 5.15 -20.93
N LEU A 96 7.93 5.21 -19.75
CA LEU A 96 7.07 4.14 -19.24
C LEU A 96 5.85 3.90 -20.14
N VAL A 97 5.17 4.97 -20.54
CA VAL A 97 4.02 4.90 -21.45
C VAL A 97 4.45 4.39 -22.83
N SER A 98 5.58 4.90 -23.36
CA SER A 98 6.15 4.48 -24.64
C SER A 98 6.52 3.00 -24.65
N PHE A 99 7.18 2.51 -23.59
CA PHE A 99 7.48 1.10 -23.38
C PHE A 99 6.19 0.26 -23.37
N SER A 100 5.20 0.69 -22.59
CA SER A 100 3.92 -0.02 -22.47
C SER A 100 3.19 -0.11 -23.82
N ASN A 101 3.12 0.99 -24.55
CA ASN A 101 2.49 1.03 -25.88
C ASN A 101 3.20 0.12 -26.89
N LYS A 102 4.54 0.11 -26.91
CA LYS A 102 5.33 -0.81 -27.76
C LYS A 102 5.10 -2.28 -27.40
N ALA A 103 4.76 -2.57 -26.15
CA ALA A 103 4.38 -3.90 -25.69
C ALA A 103 2.91 -4.27 -25.99
N GLY A 104 2.16 -3.42 -26.70
CA GLY A 104 0.76 -3.66 -27.06
C GLY A 104 -0.25 -3.35 -25.95
N ILE A 105 0.16 -2.63 -24.90
CA ILE A 105 -0.71 -2.20 -23.81
C ILE A 105 -1.49 -0.97 -24.27
N GLU A 106 -2.81 -1.07 -24.24
CA GLU A 106 -3.73 -0.03 -24.74
C GLU A 106 -4.19 0.94 -23.64
N LYS A 107 -4.13 0.52 -22.36
CA LYS A 107 -4.59 1.33 -21.23
C LYS A 107 -3.72 1.14 -20.00
N ILE A 108 -3.43 2.23 -19.31
CA ILE A 108 -2.82 2.20 -17.98
C ILE A 108 -3.87 2.64 -16.96
N LEU A 109 -4.17 1.80 -15.98
CA LEU A 109 -4.98 2.14 -14.82
C LEU A 109 -4.05 2.61 -13.69
N PHE A 110 -3.95 3.92 -13.56
CA PHE A 110 -3.11 4.57 -12.56
C PHE A 110 -3.91 4.81 -11.26
N LYS A 111 -3.45 4.20 -10.17
CA LYS A 111 -3.98 4.30 -8.81
C LYS A 111 -2.98 5.12 -8.00
N GLN A 112 -3.11 6.43 -8.05
CA GLN A 112 -2.17 7.33 -7.39
C GLN A 112 -2.12 7.07 -5.89
N SER A 113 -0.91 7.11 -5.34
CA SER A 113 -0.71 7.00 -3.90
C SER A 113 -1.27 8.23 -3.18
N PRO A 114 -1.97 8.07 -2.06
CA PRO A 114 -2.39 9.21 -1.25
C PRO A 114 -1.18 10.04 -0.81
N SER A 115 -1.29 11.37 -0.93
CA SER A 115 -0.16 12.29 -0.68
C SER A 115 0.42 12.20 0.73
N PHE A 116 -0.38 11.80 1.72
CA PHE A 116 0.09 11.62 3.11
C PHE A 116 0.98 10.40 3.34
N TYR A 117 1.14 9.51 2.35
CA TYR A 117 2.17 8.46 2.34
C TYR A 117 3.47 8.89 1.66
N SER A 118 3.50 10.10 1.08
CA SER A 118 4.66 10.63 0.39
C SER A 118 5.45 11.56 1.30
N SER A 119 6.78 11.45 1.31
CA SER A 119 7.65 12.36 2.07
C SER A 119 7.81 13.75 1.43
N VAL A 120 7.44 13.87 0.15
CA VAL A 120 7.51 15.11 -0.65
C VAL A 120 6.28 15.20 -1.56
N SER A 121 6.02 16.37 -2.14
CA SER A 121 4.93 16.55 -3.11
C SER A 121 5.05 15.59 -4.30
N GLN A 122 3.89 15.20 -4.85
CA GLN A 122 3.76 14.41 -6.07
C GLN A 122 3.00 15.17 -7.17
N ASP A 123 2.91 16.50 -7.07
CA ASP A 123 2.15 17.34 -8.01
C ASP A 123 2.63 17.16 -9.46
N GLU A 124 3.88 16.73 -9.67
CA GLU A 124 4.38 16.41 -11.00
C GLU A 124 3.63 15.25 -11.67
N ILE A 125 3.09 14.31 -10.89
CA ILE A 125 2.26 13.22 -11.39
C ILE A 125 0.90 13.76 -11.82
N ASP A 126 0.27 14.62 -11.01
CA ASP A 126 -1.00 15.27 -11.35
C ASP A 126 -0.86 16.11 -12.62
N TYR A 127 0.23 16.86 -12.72
CA TYR A 127 0.56 17.63 -13.92
C TYR A 127 0.77 16.74 -15.15
N ALA A 128 1.45 15.58 -14.99
CA ALA A 128 1.60 14.61 -16.08
C ALA A 128 0.25 14.05 -16.53
N MET A 129 -0.64 13.73 -15.59
CA MET A 129 -2.00 13.24 -15.90
C MET A 129 -2.82 14.30 -16.64
N PHE A 130 -2.70 15.57 -16.25
CA PHE A 130 -3.31 16.69 -16.96
C PHE A 130 -2.80 16.79 -18.41
N LEU A 131 -1.48 16.78 -18.61
CA LEU A 131 -0.88 16.85 -19.95
C LEU A 131 -1.25 15.65 -20.84
N ALA A 132 -1.43 14.48 -20.24
CA ALA A 132 -1.83 13.26 -20.93
C ALA A 132 -3.35 13.17 -21.19
N GLU A 133 -4.12 14.21 -20.81
CA GLU A 133 -5.59 14.20 -20.84
C GLU A 133 -6.18 12.95 -20.17
N ALA A 134 -5.55 12.51 -19.08
CA ALA A 134 -5.92 11.29 -18.38
C ALA A 134 -7.35 11.38 -17.83
N LYS A 135 -8.13 10.31 -18.02
CA LYS A 135 -9.51 10.24 -17.56
C LYS A 135 -9.59 9.74 -16.12
N MET A 136 -10.04 10.61 -15.22
CA MET A 136 -10.41 10.22 -13.87
C MET A 136 -11.60 9.26 -13.92
N TYR A 137 -11.45 8.08 -13.30
CA TYR A 137 -12.50 7.05 -13.28
C TYR A 137 -13.06 6.78 -11.88
N ARG A 138 -12.35 7.24 -10.84
CA ARG A 138 -12.66 7.01 -9.44
C ARG A 138 -12.00 8.07 -8.58
N VAL A 139 -12.66 8.45 -7.49
CA VAL A 139 -12.12 9.26 -6.40
C VAL A 139 -12.47 8.56 -5.10
N ASP A 140 -11.47 8.36 -4.25
CA ASP A 140 -11.64 7.73 -2.94
C ASP A 140 -11.36 8.73 -1.82
N ILE A 141 -12.10 8.59 -0.71
CA ILE A 141 -11.84 9.36 0.51
C ILE A 141 -11.02 8.54 1.49
N SER A 142 -10.02 9.18 2.11
CA SER A 142 -9.23 8.60 3.19
C SER A 142 -9.34 9.45 4.44
N PHE A 143 -9.47 8.79 5.60
CA PHE A 143 -9.38 9.46 6.89
C PHE A 143 -7.96 9.31 7.44
N ALA A 144 -7.17 10.37 7.33
CA ALA A 144 -5.80 10.41 7.85
C ALA A 144 -5.69 11.41 9.02
N VAL A 145 -4.92 11.04 10.04
CA VAL A 145 -4.60 11.91 11.18
C VAL A 145 -3.10 12.14 11.19
N ASN A 146 -2.67 13.38 10.95
CA ASN A 146 -1.27 13.74 11.04
C ASN A 146 -0.84 13.82 12.52
N GLN A 147 -0.10 12.81 12.99
CA GLN A 147 0.39 12.75 14.38
C GLN A 147 1.53 13.74 14.67
N GLN A 148 2.21 14.23 13.63
CA GLN A 148 3.26 15.24 13.71
C GLN A 148 2.71 16.67 13.75
N MET A 149 1.40 16.84 13.49
CA MET A 149 0.78 18.16 13.51
C MET A 149 0.87 18.80 14.91
N ASN A 150 1.20 20.09 14.93
CA ASN A 150 1.27 20.89 16.14
C ASN A 150 0.43 22.18 15.97
N PRO A 151 -0.62 22.42 16.78
CA PRO A 151 -1.09 21.57 17.87
C PRO A 151 -1.75 20.27 17.37
N ARG A 152 -1.58 19.19 18.14
CA ARG A 152 -2.23 17.90 17.83
C ARG A 152 -3.75 18.02 17.92
N ILE A 153 -4.45 17.28 17.06
CA ILE A 153 -5.91 17.10 17.18
C ILE A 153 -6.21 16.39 18.49
N LYS A 154 -6.98 17.04 19.36
CA LYS A 154 -7.41 16.44 20.63
C LYS A 154 -8.49 15.39 20.36
N TYR A 155 -8.43 14.29 21.11
CA TYR A 155 -9.53 13.35 21.15
C TYR A 155 -10.83 14.03 21.59
N GLN A 156 -11.94 13.67 20.95
CA GLN A 156 -13.27 14.01 21.46
C GLN A 156 -13.42 13.47 22.88
N GLU A 157 -13.99 14.26 23.79
CA GLU A 157 -14.12 13.88 25.20
C GLU A 157 -14.83 12.54 25.40
N ARG A 158 -15.83 12.23 24.57
CA ARG A 158 -16.55 10.95 24.63
C ARG A 158 -15.61 9.76 24.42
N ARG A 159 -14.62 9.89 23.53
CA ARG A 159 -13.63 8.85 23.23
C ARG A 159 -12.69 8.68 24.42
N SER A 160 -12.20 9.79 24.98
CA SER A 160 -11.39 9.79 26.20
C SER A 160 -12.11 9.14 27.38
N ARG A 161 -13.41 9.45 27.56
CA ARG A 161 -14.26 8.82 28.58
C ARG A 161 -14.45 7.32 28.33
N ALA A 162 -14.69 6.90 27.09
CA ALA A 162 -14.83 5.48 26.73
C ALA A 162 -13.56 4.67 27.02
N ILE A 163 -12.37 5.21 26.70
CA ILE A 163 -11.09 4.56 27.00
C ILE A 163 -10.92 4.39 28.52
N LYS A 164 -11.20 5.43 29.31
CA LYS A 164 -11.15 5.35 30.79
C LYS A 164 -12.14 4.32 31.33
N LYS A 165 -13.36 4.27 30.79
CA LYS A 165 -14.37 3.28 31.16
C LYS A 165 -13.89 1.87 30.86
N ALA A 166 -13.34 1.61 29.68
CA ALA A 166 -12.82 0.28 29.31
C ALA A 166 -11.73 -0.18 30.30
N LYS A 167 -10.74 0.68 30.57
CA LYS A 167 -9.68 0.40 31.56
C LYS A 167 -10.24 0.13 32.96
N LYS A 168 -11.21 0.93 33.43
CA LYS A 168 -11.86 0.73 34.74
C LYS A 168 -12.58 -0.63 34.84
N ASN A 169 -13.09 -1.15 33.72
CA ASN A 169 -13.74 -2.45 33.68
C ASN A 169 -12.74 -3.61 33.43
N GLY A 170 -11.42 -3.37 33.50
CA GLY A 170 -10.42 -4.42 33.37
C GLY A 170 -10.14 -4.86 31.93
N VAL A 171 -10.50 -4.03 30.93
CA VAL A 171 -10.08 -4.29 29.55
C VAL A 171 -8.59 -4.01 29.40
N VAL A 172 -7.84 -4.99 28.93
CA VAL A 172 -6.41 -4.90 28.61
C VAL A 172 -6.21 -4.95 27.10
N ILE A 173 -5.22 -4.20 26.60
CA ILE A 173 -4.79 -4.25 25.20
C ILE A 173 -3.47 -5.01 25.15
N LEU A 174 -3.40 -6.01 24.29
CA LEU A 174 -2.23 -6.86 24.11
C LEU A 174 -1.85 -6.86 22.64
N GLU A 175 -0.55 -6.75 22.36
CA GLU A 175 -0.01 -7.12 21.05
C GLU A 175 0.21 -8.63 21.05
N VAL A 176 -0.26 -9.30 20.00
CA VAL A 176 -0.17 -10.75 19.84
C VAL A 176 0.42 -11.10 18.49
N GLN A 177 1.02 -12.30 18.39
CA GLN A 177 1.57 -12.83 17.13
C GLN A 177 0.61 -13.79 16.44
N ASP A 178 -0.29 -14.42 17.19
CA ASP A 178 -1.31 -15.31 16.65
C ASP A 178 -2.54 -14.50 16.20
N PHE A 179 -2.84 -14.58 14.91
CA PHE A 179 -3.98 -13.90 14.29
C PHE A 179 -5.28 -14.72 14.42
N SER A 180 -5.17 -16.01 14.75
CA SER A 180 -6.27 -16.98 14.71
C SER A 180 -7.46 -16.61 15.59
N PRO A 181 -7.28 -16.20 16.86
CA PRO A 181 -8.41 -15.84 17.72
C PRO A 181 -9.21 -14.67 17.14
N PHE A 182 -8.53 -13.59 16.76
CA PHE A 182 -9.19 -12.44 16.14
C PHE A 182 -9.89 -12.78 14.82
N TRP A 183 -9.26 -13.56 13.94
CA TRP A 183 -9.87 -13.92 12.65
C TRP A 183 -11.15 -14.75 12.83
N ASN A 184 -11.07 -15.81 13.63
CA ASN A 184 -12.12 -16.81 13.73
C ASN A 184 -13.25 -16.39 14.67
N GLU A 185 -12.96 -15.71 15.77
CA GLU A 185 -13.96 -15.36 16.77
C GLU A 185 -14.61 -13.99 16.51
N ILE A 186 -13.86 -13.05 15.90
CA ILE A 186 -14.30 -11.66 15.74
C ILE A 186 -14.48 -11.28 14.27
N LEU A 187 -13.43 -11.33 13.45
CA LEU A 187 -13.42 -10.72 12.12
C LEU A 187 -14.38 -11.43 11.16
N ILE A 188 -14.20 -12.72 10.93
CA ILE A 188 -15.02 -13.52 10.00
C ILE A 188 -16.50 -13.47 10.43
N PRO A 189 -16.87 -13.79 11.69
CA PRO A 189 -18.28 -13.75 12.09
C PRO A 189 -18.90 -12.36 11.98
N ASN A 190 -18.14 -11.29 12.24
CA ASN A 190 -18.67 -9.93 12.15
C ASN A 190 -18.89 -9.49 10.70
N LEU A 191 -17.95 -9.77 9.80
CA LEU A 191 -18.08 -9.42 8.38
C LEU A 191 -19.22 -10.19 7.74
N GLN A 192 -19.32 -11.50 8.00
CA GLN A 192 -20.41 -12.31 7.49
C GLN A 192 -21.76 -11.84 8.02
N ARG A 193 -21.90 -11.63 9.33
CA ARG A 193 -23.18 -11.18 9.93
C ARG A 193 -23.64 -9.80 9.45
N ARG A 194 -22.71 -8.86 9.22
CA ARG A 194 -23.06 -7.46 8.90
C ARG A 194 -23.11 -7.18 7.40
N PHE A 195 -22.28 -7.85 6.62
CA PHE A 195 -22.04 -7.51 5.22
C PHE A 195 -22.11 -8.73 4.28
N GLY A 196 -22.11 -9.96 4.80
CA GLY A 196 -22.14 -11.18 3.99
C GLY A 196 -20.88 -11.38 3.16
N VAL A 197 -19.74 -10.85 3.60
CA VAL A 197 -18.45 -10.93 2.90
C VAL A 197 -17.37 -11.54 3.77
N ASP A 198 -16.34 -12.07 3.11
CA ASP A 198 -15.13 -12.55 3.76
C ASP A 198 -14.10 -11.44 3.99
N PRO A 199 -13.15 -11.63 4.90
CA PRO A 199 -12.00 -10.74 5.04
C PRO A 199 -11.19 -10.65 3.75
N VAL A 200 -10.58 -9.48 3.49
CA VAL A 200 -9.69 -9.27 2.32
C VAL A 200 -8.51 -10.24 2.31
N HIS A 201 -7.95 -10.54 3.49
CA HIS A 201 -6.94 -11.57 3.69
C HIS A 201 -7.53 -12.69 4.53
N SER A 202 -7.45 -13.92 4.04
CA SER A 202 -7.64 -15.11 4.85
C SER A 202 -6.63 -15.17 6.01
N LEU A 203 -6.90 -16.02 7.01
CA LEU A 203 -5.98 -16.26 8.12
C LEU A 203 -4.61 -16.73 7.62
N THR A 204 -4.59 -17.65 6.65
CA THR A 204 -3.36 -18.15 6.04
C THR A 204 -2.57 -17.04 5.36
N GLU A 205 -3.24 -16.17 4.58
CA GLU A 205 -2.58 -15.05 3.90
C GLU A 205 -2.01 -14.03 4.89
N ILE A 206 -2.75 -13.61 5.91
CA ILE A 206 -2.27 -12.59 6.84
C ILE A 206 -1.10 -13.11 7.70
N THR A 207 -1.14 -14.39 8.11
CA THR A 207 -0.04 -15.01 8.83
C THR A 207 1.21 -15.11 7.96
N TYR A 208 1.07 -15.52 6.69
CA TYR A 208 2.17 -15.52 5.74
C TYR A 208 2.77 -14.12 5.54
N LEU A 209 1.92 -13.11 5.33
CA LEU A 209 2.36 -11.74 5.11
C LEU A 209 3.10 -11.18 6.33
N ALA A 210 2.60 -11.43 7.54
CA ALA A 210 3.23 -10.97 8.77
C ALA A 210 4.61 -11.62 8.98
N ALA A 211 4.74 -12.92 8.69
CA ALA A 211 6.00 -13.64 8.79
C ALA A 211 7.06 -13.12 7.80
N ASN A 212 6.65 -12.79 6.57
CA ASN A 212 7.56 -12.31 5.51
C ASN A 212 7.83 -10.79 5.55
N ASN A 213 7.10 -10.04 6.40
CA ASN A 213 7.24 -8.60 6.54
C ASN A 213 7.32 -8.24 8.04
N SER A 214 8.33 -8.78 8.71
CA SER A 214 8.48 -8.68 10.17
C SER A 214 8.40 -7.23 10.66
N GLY A 215 7.55 -7.02 11.67
CA GLY A 215 7.29 -5.70 12.26
C GLY A 215 6.40 -4.76 11.44
N LYS A 216 6.02 -5.14 10.20
CA LYS A 216 5.15 -4.32 9.34
C LYS A 216 3.66 -4.66 9.48
N ILE A 217 3.32 -5.83 10.00
CA ILE A 217 1.93 -6.24 10.25
C ILE A 217 1.82 -6.67 11.71
N ARG A 218 1.00 -5.96 12.47
CA ARG A 218 0.89 -6.14 13.93
C ARG A 218 -0.55 -6.38 14.32
N GLN A 219 -0.78 -7.34 15.20
CA GLN A 219 -2.11 -7.66 15.70
C GLN A 219 -2.26 -7.21 17.15
N PHE A 220 -3.34 -6.47 17.41
CA PHE A 220 -3.72 -6.04 18.76
C PHE A 220 -5.07 -6.61 19.15
N GLU A 221 -5.19 -7.04 20.38
CA GLU A 221 -6.41 -7.59 20.96
C GLU A 221 -6.82 -6.81 22.20
N ALA A 222 -8.12 -6.58 22.34
CA ALA A 222 -8.75 -6.08 23.55
C ALA A 222 -9.40 -7.25 24.29
N ARG A 223 -8.89 -7.58 25.48
CA ARG A 223 -9.37 -8.70 26.30
C ARG A 223 -9.90 -8.24 27.65
N GLN A 224 -10.88 -8.97 28.18
CA GLN A 224 -11.39 -8.81 29.55
C GLN A 224 -11.56 -10.20 30.15
N ASN A 225 -10.93 -10.49 31.29
CA ASN A 225 -10.94 -11.82 31.92
C ASN A 225 -10.56 -12.95 30.93
N ASN A 226 -9.51 -12.72 30.14
CA ASN A 226 -9.04 -13.58 29.03
C ASN A 226 -9.99 -13.76 27.83
N VAL A 227 -11.22 -13.22 27.89
CA VAL A 227 -12.17 -13.23 26.77
C VAL A 227 -11.78 -12.16 25.76
N LEU A 228 -11.68 -12.54 24.49
CA LEU A 228 -11.45 -11.64 23.37
C LEU A 228 -12.71 -10.82 23.08
N LEU A 229 -12.61 -9.49 23.15
CA LEU A 229 -13.74 -8.58 22.91
C LEU A 229 -13.65 -7.90 21.54
N ALA A 230 -12.45 -7.55 21.12
CA ALA A 230 -12.18 -6.88 19.84
C ALA A 230 -10.70 -7.06 19.47
N GLY A 231 -10.38 -6.76 18.21
CA GLY A 231 -8.99 -6.68 17.77
C GLY A 231 -8.85 -5.73 16.59
N THR A 232 -7.60 -5.43 16.26
CA THR A 232 -7.24 -4.67 15.07
C THR A 232 -5.90 -5.15 14.54
N THR A 233 -5.81 -5.27 13.22
CA THR A 233 -4.55 -5.49 12.51
C THR A 233 -4.05 -4.15 12.00
N ILE A 234 -2.78 -3.84 12.23
CA ILE A 234 -2.15 -2.58 11.82
C ILE A 234 -1.04 -2.91 10.82
N PHE A 235 -1.06 -2.20 9.69
CA PHE A 235 -0.02 -2.23 8.67
C PHE A 235 0.85 -0.99 8.87
N GLU A 236 2.09 -1.17 9.28
CA GLU A 236 3.05 -0.11 9.59
C GLU A 236 4.07 0.02 8.46
N THR A 237 4.17 1.23 7.90
CA THR A 237 5.19 1.59 6.92
C THR A 237 6.18 2.59 7.53
N PRO A 238 7.47 2.58 7.14
CA PRO A 238 8.47 3.50 7.67
C PRO A 238 8.13 4.97 7.49
#